data_AF-A0A7J5DVE2-F1
#
_entry.id   AF-A0A7J5DVE2-F1
#
_cell.length_a   1.000
_cell.length_b   1.000
_cell.length_c   1.000
_cell.angle_alpha   90.00
_cell.angle_beta   90.00
_cell.angle_gamma   90.00
#
_symmetry.space_group_name_H-M   'P 1'
#
loop_
_entity.id
_entity.type
_entity.pdbx_description
1 polymer ?
#
loop_
_entity_poly.entity_id
_entity_poly.type
_entity_poly.pdbx_seq_one_letter_code
_entity_poly.pdbx_strand_id
1 'polypeptide(L)'
;MSEFTPELGQAVFGNTPWSSISTPGYITAGFEIIATAVQVARGINPETNWSLTDNSGAEPWEGEVFAMRCYCWCDGGREGHEDGCPPNFEHKPSGFTATWYKHSERGESCSSPVPPPAEWSRIVAECVAEVAA
;
A
#
# COMPACT_ATOMS: atom_id res chain seq x y z
N MET A 1 18.12 5.18 7.70
CA MET A 1 16.98 4.29 7.44
C MET A 1 17.33 2.93 8.02
N SER A 2 16.40 2.29 8.73
CA SER A 2 16.64 0.96 9.30
C SER A 2 16.41 -0.12 8.25
N GLU A 3 17.24 -1.16 8.32
CA GLU A 3 17.02 -2.40 7.59
C GLU A 3 15.70 -3.04 8.06
N PHE A 4 14.91 -3.55 7.13
CA PHE A 4 13.67 -4.26 7.42
C PHE A 4 13.95 -5.75 7.59
N THR A 5 13.54 -6.29 8.73
CA THR A 5 13.53 -7.72 9.00
C THR A 5 12.06 -8.15 9.16
N PRO A 6 11.55 -9.06 8.31
CA PRO A 6 10.18 -9.54 8.42
C PRO A 6 9.98 -10.26 9.75
N GLU A 7 8.82 -10.06 10.39
CA GLU A 7 8.41 -10.91 11.50
C GLU A 7 8.17 -12.36 11.03
N LEU A 8 8.25 -13.35 11.94
CA LEU A 8 8.10 -14.77 11.58
C LEU A 8 6.80 -15.04 10.80
N GLY A 9 5.69 -14.37 11.17
CA GLY A 9 4.42 -14.48 10.46
C GLY A 9 4.52 -14.03 9.00
N GLN A 10 5.19 -12.91 8.75
CA GLN A 10 5.42 -12.40 7.39
C GLN A 10 6.47 -13.23 6.64
N ALA A 11 7.50 -13.72 7.32
CA ALA A 11 8.53 -14.56 6.71
C ALA A 11 7.98 -15.91 6.23
N VAL A 12 6.93 -16.44 6.89
CA VAL A 12 6.33 -17.74 6.58
C VAL A 12 5.05 -17.61 5.75
N PHE A 13 4.25 -16.57 5.99
CA PHE A 13 2.91 -16.41 5.39
C PHE A 13 2.77 -15.13 4.55
N GLY A 14 3.85 -14.37 4.36
CA GLY A 14 3.87 -13.22 3.46
C GLY A 14 3.82 -13.69 2.01
N ASN A 15 2.85 -13.21 1.26
CA ASN A 15 2.65 -13.58 -0.15
C ASN A 15 3.01 -12.47 -1.14
N THR A 16 3.51 -11.34 -0.64
CA THR A 16 4.05 -10.24 -1.42
C THR A 16 5.55 -10.11 -1.11
N PRO A 17 6.43 -10.00 -2.13
CA PRO A 17 7.85 -9.73 -1.90
C PRO A 17 8.04 -8.47 -1.03
N TRP A 18 8.83 -8.57 0.04
CA TRP A 18 9.20 -7.42 0.87
C TRP A 18 10.60 -6.90 0.49
N SER A 19 10.81 -5.62 0.76
CA SER A 19 12.10 -4.95 0.61
C SER A 19 12.89 -5.03 1.92
N SER A 20 14.22 -4.88 1.85
CA SER A 20 15.07 -4.71 3.03
C SER A 20 15.00 -3.30 3.63
N ILE A 21 14.10 -2.44 3.13
CA ILE A 21 13.93 -1.06 3.58
C ILE A 21 12.61 -0.93 4.32
N SER A 22 12.69 -0.53 5.58
CA SER A 22 11.50 -0.25 6.39
C SER A 22 10.87 1.06 5.93
N THR A 23 9.55 1.07 5.83
CA THR A 23 8.82 2.26 5.41
C THR A 23 8.87 3.34 6.49
N PRO A 24 9.31 4.57 6.18
CA PRO A 24 9.27 5.68 7.14
C PRO A 24 7.83 6.07 7.51
N GLY A 25 7.60 6.45 8.76
CA GLY A 25 6.25 6.79 9.24
C GLY A 25 5.56 7.94 8.50
N TYR A 26 6.29 8.87 7.88
CA TYR A 26 5.66 9.91 7.04
C TYR A 26 5.10 9.35 5.72
N ILE A 27 5.67 8.24 5.22
CA ILE A 27 5.14 7.51 4.08
C ILE A 27 3.86 6.78 4.50
N THR A 28 3.92 6.05 5.62
CA THR A 28 2.77 5.35 6.19
C THR A 28 1.59 6.29 6.44
N ALA A 29 1.82 7.47 7.03
CA ALA A 29 0.78 8.49 7.21
C ALA A 29 0.16 8.97 5.87
N GLY A 30 0.95 8.99 4.80
CA GLY A 30 0.44 9.30 3.46
C GLY A 30 -0.48 8.22 2.89
N PHE A 31 -0.25 6.94 3.21
CA PHE A 31 -1.15 5.86 2.80
C PHE A 31 -2.54 6.04 3.39
N GLU A 32 -2.65 6.42 4.66
CA GLU A 32 -3.95 6.67 5.30
C GLU A 32 -4.70 7.85 4.65
N ILE A 33 -3.98 8.91 4.25
CA ILE A 33 -4.57 10.04 3.52
C ILE A 33 -5.13 9.58 2.18
N ILE A 34 -4.36 8.80 1.42
CA ILE A 34 -4.78 8.28 0.11
C ILE A 34 -5.98 7.33 0.26
N ALA A 35 -5.92 6.39 1.20
CA ALA A 35 -7.01 5.44 1.43
C ALA A 35 -8.31 6.12 1.86
N THR A 36 -8.22 7.12 2.74
CA THR A 36 -9.36 7.94 3.16
C THR A 36 -9.95 8.70 1.97
N ALA A 37 -9.10 9.28 1.10
CA ALA A 37 -9.58 9.96 -0.11
C ALA A 37 -10.37 9.00 -1.01
N VAL A 38 -9.86 7.78 -1.23
CA VAL A 38 -10.56 6.75 -2.01
C VAL A 38 -11.92 6.39 -1.39
N GLN A 39 -11.98 6.19 -0.07
CA GLN A 39 -13.24 5.90 0.62
C GLN A 39 -14.26 7.03 0.44
N VAL A 40 -13.83 8.28 0.66
CA VAL A 40 -14.70 9.47 0.53
C VAL A 40 -15.22 9.60 -0.90
N ALA A 41 -14.37 9.43 -1.91
CA ALA A 41 -14.79 9.49 -3.32
C ALA A 41 -15.79 8.39 -3.69
N ARG A 42 -15.71 7.22 -3.03
CA ARG A 42 -16.67 6.12 -3.18
C ARG A 42 -17.94 6.28 -2.34
N GLY A 43 -18.07 7.36 -1.57
CA GLY A 43 -19.19 7.58 -0.65
C GLY A 43 -19.21 6.62 0.54
N ILE A 44 -18.07 6.04 0.88
CA ILE A 44 -17.88 5.12 2.01
C ILE A 44 -17.50 5.93 3.25
N ASN A 45 -18.13 5.65 4.40
CA ASN A 45 -17.76 6.29 5.67
C ASN A 45 -16.46 5.66 6.22
N PRO A 46 -15.35 6.43 6.36
CA PRO A 46 -14.07 5.93 6.86
C PRO A 46 -14.12 5.42 8.31
N GLU A 47 -15.06 5.89 9.13
CA GLU A 47 -15.13 5.53 10.55
C GLU A 47 -15.74 4.15 10.79
N THR A 48 -16.45 3.60 9.81
CA THR A 48 -17.27 2.38 9.99
C THR A 48 -17.03 1.29 8.95
N ASN A 49 -16.15 1.53 7.98
CA ASN A 49 -15.88 0.61 6.89
C ASN A 49 -14.39 0.34 6.71
N TRP A 50 -14.09 -0.80 6.10
CA TRP A 50 -12.73 -1.21 5.77
C TRP A 50 -12.02 -0.20 4.85
N SER A 51 -10.79 0.12 5.20
CA SER A 51 -9.84 0.95 4.45
C SER A 51 -8.93 0.07 3.58
N LEU A 52 -8.35 0.66 2.53
CA LEU A 52 -7.32 0.02 1.73
C LEU A 52 -6.06 -0.32 2.54
N THR A 53 -5.85 0.35 3.67
CA THR A 53 -4.77 0.09 4.63
C THR A 53 -5.10 -1.03 5.61
N ASP A 54 -6.34 -1.54 5.63
CA ASP A 54 -6.73 -2.64 6.51
C ASP A 54 -6.34 -4.03 5.98
N ASN A 55 -6.58 -5.02 6.83
CA ASN A 55 -6.31 -6.44 6.59
C ASN A 55 -6.97 -7.02 5.33
N SER A 56 -8.20 -6.62 5.03
CA SER A 56 -9.00 -7.10 3.89
C SER A 56 -10.30 -6.30 3.81
N GLY A 57 -11.08 -6.54 2.75
CA GLY A 57 -12.49 -6.11 2.69
C GLY A 57 -12.74 -4.81 1.94
N ALA A 58 -11.74 -3.95 1.76
CA ALA A 58 -11.86 -2.81 0.85
C ALA A 58 -11.65 -3.26 -0.61
N GLU A 59 -12.47 -2.74 -1.50
CA GLU A 59 -12.30 -2.93 -2.95
C GLU A 59 -10.99 -2.26 -3.40
N PRO A 60 -10.09 -2.93 -4.15
CA PRO A 60 -8.86 -2.31 -4.65
C PRO A 60 -9.11 -1.02 -5.45
N TRP A 61 -8.17 -0.07 -5.39
CA TRP A 61 -8.11 1.07 -6.31
C TRP A 61 -7.09 0.77 -7.41
N GLU A 62 -7.50 0.89 -8.66
CA GLU A 62 -6.65 0.72 -9.85
C GLU A 62 -6.89 1.91 -10.78
N GLY A 63 -6.13 3.00 -10.59
CA GLY A 63 -6.19 4.20 -11.43
C GLY A 63 -5.02 4.31 -12.40
N GLU A 64 -4.87 5.43 -13.09
CA GLU A 64 -3.79 5.69 -14.05
C GLU A 64 -2.49 6.14 -13.35
N VAL A 65 -2.61 6.81 -12.20
CA VAL A 65 -1.53 7.36 -11.37
C VAL A 65 -1.07 6.34 -10.34
N PHE A 66 -2.00 5.65 -9.68
CA PHE A 66 -1.64 4.72 -8.62
C PHE A 66 -2.57 3.52 -8.53
N ALA A 67 -2.06 2.49 -7.88
CA ALA A 67 -2.84 1.38 -7.43
C ALA A 67 -2.66 1.18 -5.92
N MET A 68 -3.75 0.83 -5.24
CA MET A 68 -3.72 0.60 -3.80
C MET A 68 -4.72 -0.48 -3.40
N ARG A 69 -4.30 -1.40 -2.53
CA ARG A 69 -5.06 -2.61 -2.18
C ARG A 69 -4.69 -3.12 -0.79
N CYS A 70 -5.68 -3.70 -0.11
CA CYS A 70 -5.46 -4.45 1.12
C CYS A 70 -4.46 -5.59 0.90
N TYR A 71 -3.97 -6.17 2.00
CA TYR A 71 -3.21 -7.40 1.94
C TYR A 71 -3.98 -8.50 1.20
N CYS A 72 -3.32 -9.15 0.24
CA CYS A 72 -3.93 -10.25 -0.48
C CYS A 72 -3.86 -11.51 0.39
N TRP A 73 -4.94 -12.29 0.47
CA TRP A 73 -5.00 -13.53 1.24
C TRP A 73 -5.04 -14.78 0.36
N CYS A 74 -4.69 -14.66 -0.93
CA CYS A 74 -4.83 -15.77 -1.87
C CYS A 74 -3.69 -16.78 -1.80
N ASP A 75 -2.56 -16.43 -1.18
CA ASP A 75 -1.37 -17.28 -1.06
C ASP A 75 -0.94 -17.92 -2.40
N GLY A 76 -1.02 -17.13 -3.48
CA GLY A 76 -0.72 -17.56 -4.86
C GLY A 76 -1.79 -18.45 -5.52
N GLY A 77 -2.90 -18.73 -4.84
CA GLY A 77 -3.99 -19.59 -5.35
C GLY A 77 -5.00 -18.89 -6.26
N ARG A 78 -4.84 -17.60 -6.55
CA ARG A 78 -5.71 -16.85 -7.48
C ARG A 78 -5.04 -16.77 -8.85
N GLU A 79 -5.83 -16.94 -9.90
CA GLU A 79 -5.37 -16.74 -11.28
C GLU A 79 -4.75 -15.34 -11.46
N GLY A 80 -3.53 -15.28 -11.98
CA GLY A 80 -2.72 -14.06 -12.12
C GLY A 80 -1.87 -13.68 -10.89
N HIS A 81 -1.92 -14.47 -9.81
CA HIS A 81 -1.10 -14.28 -8.59
C HIS A 81 -0.14 -15.46 -8.37
N GLU A 82 0.04 -16.34 -9.35
CA GLU A 82 0.84 -17.57 -9.23
C GLU A 82 2.30 -17.28 -8.88
N ASP A 83 2.83 -16.16 -9.37
CA ASP A 83 4.21 -15.71 -9.15
C ASP A 83 4.35 -14.74 -7.96
N GLY A 84 3.27 -14.51 -7.20
CA GLY A 84 3.22 -13.61 -6.06
C GLY A 84 2.10 -12.58 -6.14
N CYS A 85 1.74 -12.02 -4.98
CA CYS A 85 0.74 -10.96 -4.92
C CYS A 85 1.38 -9.61 -5.28
N PRO A 86 0.61 -8.70 -5.91
CA PRO A 86 1.09 -7.38 -6.25
C PRO A 86 1.26 -6.51 -4.98
N PRO A 87 2.03 -5.40 -5.05
CA PRO A 87 2.28 -4.57 -3.89
C PRO A 87 1.00 -3.93 -3.35
N ASN A 88 1.01 -3.54 -2.08
CA ASN A 88 -0.15 -2.90 -1.47
C ASN A 88 -0.35 -1.47 -1.96
N PHE A 89 0.75 -0.78 -2.27
CA PHE A 89 0.76 0.53 -2.90
C PHE A 89 1.75 0.56 -4.05
N GLU A 90 1.35 1.17 -5.16
CA GLU A 90 2.19 1.45 -6.31
C GLU A 90 1.85 2.83 -6.87
N HIS A 91 2.83 3.73 -6.90
CA HIS A 91 2.76 4.98 -7.64
C HIS A 91 3.40 4.78 -9.02
N LYS A 92 2.57 4.68 -10.06
CA LYS A 92 2.98 4.26 -11.41
C LYS A 92 4.00 5.22 -12.05
N PRO A 93 3.84 6.56 -11.98
CA PRO A 93 4.81 7.49 -12.57
C PRO A 93 6.22 7.43 -11.98
N SER A 94 6.36 7.20 -10.68
CA SER A 94 7.68 7.13 -10.02
C SER A 94 8.20 5.70 -9.87
N GLY A 95 7.35 4.69 -10.07
CA GLY A 95 7.65 3.29 -9.77
C GLY A 95 7.82 2.99 -8.28
N PHE A 96 7.42 3.90 -7.39
CA PHE A 96 7.54 3.70 -5.94
C PHE A 96 6.48 2.70 -5.48
N THR A 97 6.93 1.64 -4.79
CA THR A 97 6.04 0.62 -4.23
C THR A 97 6.23 0.45 -2.74
N ALA A 98 5.16 0.02 -2.07
CA ALA A 98 5.21 -0.41 -0.68
C ALA A 98 4.33 -1.63 -0.46
N THR A 99 4.73 -2.43 0.52
CA THR A 99 4.07 -3.67 0.92
C THR A 99 3.94 -3.70 2.44
N TRP A 100 2.83 -4.24 2.94
CA TRP A 100 2.60 -4.44 4.36
C TRP A 100 1.97 -5.81 4.60
N TYR A 101 2.19 -6.34 5.80
CA TYR A 101 1.63 -7.62 6.21
C TYR A 101 0.35 -7.40 7.00
N LYS A 102 -0.79 -7.79 6.40
CA LYS A 102 -2.15 -7.54 6.89
C LYS A 102 -2.57 -6.08 6.74
N HIS A 103 -2.07 -5.18 7.57
CA HIS A 103 -2.45 -3.76 7.54
C HIS A 103 -1.22 -2.86 7.49
N SER A 104 -1.41 -1.58 7.12
CA SER A 104 -0.38 -0.54 7.23
C SER A 104 0.17 -0.52 8.67
N GLU A 105 1.41 -0.06 8.83
CA GLU A 105 2.17 -0.07 10.10
C GLU A 105 2.67 -1.46 10.57
N ARG A 106 2.22 -2.57 9.96
CA ARG A 106 2.66 -3.92 10.33
C ARG A 106 3.41 -4.62 9.20
N GLY A 107 4.68 -4.94 9.45
CA GLY A 107 5.51 -5.62 8.46
C GLY A 107 5.71 -4.79 7.19
N GLU A 108 5.73 -3.47 7.33
CA GLU A 108 5.72 -2.53 6.21
C GLU A 108 7.12 -2.25 5.66
N SER A 109 7.30 -2.46 4.36
CA SER A 109 8.54 -2.23 3.63
C SER A 109 8.28 -1.49 2.32
N CYS A 110 9.28 -0.80 1.78
CA CYS A 110 9.12 -0.04 0.54
C CYS A 110 10.33 -0.13 -0.39
N SER A 111 10.09 0.20 -1.66
CA SER A 111 11.12 0.24 -2.70
C SER A 111 12.19 1.29 -2.43
N SER A 112 13.37 1.08 -3.02
CA SER A 112 14.44 2.07 -3.12
C SER A 112 14.40 2.75 -4.51
N PRO A 113 14.66 4.06 -4.62
CA PRO A 113 14.93 5.01 -3.55
C PRO A 113 13.67 5.38 -2.77
N VAL A 114 13.82 5.64 -1.47
CA VAL A 114 12.73 6.18 -0.64
C VAL A 114 12.54 7.66 -0.98
N PRO A 115 11.34 8.08 -1.41
CA PRO A 115 11.07 9.47 -1.75
C PRO A 115 11.29 10.38 -0.54
N PRO A 116 12.05 11.48 -0.65
CA PRO A 116 12.14 12.47 0.43
C PRO A 116 10.76 13.09 0.70
N PRO A 117 10.54 13.71 1.88
CA PRO A 117 9.22 14.20 2.28
C PRO A 117 8.52 15.10 1.26
N ALA A 118 9.26 16.00 0.60
CA ALA A 118 8.69 16.89 -0.42
C ALA A 118 8.20 16.12 -1.66
N GLU A 119 8.94 15.10 -2.09
CA GLU A 119 8.52 14.24 -3.21
C GLU A 119 7.35 13.35 -2.80
N TRP A 120 7.39 12.80 -1.58
CA TRP A 120 6.27 12.02 -1.05
C TRP A 120 4.98 12.84 -0.97
N SER A 121 5.05 14.09 -0.50
CA SER A 121 3.88 14.99 -0.50
C SER A 121 3.33 15.24 -1.91
N ARG A 122 4.18 15.31 -2.93
CA ARG A 122 3.75 15.42 -4.32
C ARG A 122 3.04 14.15 -4.79
N ILE A 123 3.60 12.97 -4.49
CA ILE A 123 2.99 11.67 -4.81
C ILE A 123 1.60 11.57 -4.17
N VAL A 124 1.47 11.88 -2.89
CA VAL A 124 0.17 11.90 -2.19
C VAL A 124 -0.81 12.85 -2.87
N ALA A 125 -0.37 14.06 -3.24
CA ALA A 125 -1.22 15.02 -3.92
C ALA A 125 -1.67 14.54 -5.32
N GLU A 126 -0.80 13.87 -6.07
CA GLU A 126 -1.12 13.27 -7.37
C GLU A 126 -2.17 12.16 -7.24
N CYS A 127 -2.01 11.27 -6.26
CA CYS A 127 -2.99 10.21 -5.98
C CYS A 127 -4.36 10.80 -5.56
N VAL A 128 -4.37 11.78 -4.66
CA VAL A 128 -5.61 12.43 -4.21
C VAL A 128 -6.29 13.20 -5.35
N ALA A 129 -5.51 13.85 -6.23
CA ALA A 129 -6.05 14.55 -7.39
C ALA A 129 -6.71 13.61 -8.39
N GLU A 130 -6.14 12.41 -8.64
CA GLU A 130 -6.77 11.38 -9.47
C GLU A 130 -8.11 10.94 -8.89
N VAL A 131 -8.17 10.71 -7.57
CA VAL A 131 -9.39 10.25 -6.90
C VAL A 131 -10.52 11.30 -6.96
N ALA A 132 -10.16 12.58 -7.05
CA ALA A 132 -11.11 13.68 -7.10
C ALA A 132 -11.59 14.06 -8.52
N ALA A 133 -11.03 13.44 -9.57
CA ALA A 133 -11.35 13.70 -10.96
C ALA A 133 -12.58 12.92 -11.44
#